data_AF-A0AAW4XNM7-F1
#
_entry.id   AF-A0AAW4XNM7-F1
#
_cell.length_a   1.000
_cell.length_b   1.000
_cell.length_c   1.000
_cell.angle_alpha   90.00
_cell.angle_beta   90.00
_cell.angle_gamma   90.00
#
_symmetry.space_group_name_H-M   'P 1'
#
loop_
_entity.id
_entity.type
_entity.pdbx_description
1 polymer ?
#
loop_
_entity_poly.entity_id
_entity_poly.type
_entity_poly.pdbx_seq_one_letter_code
_entity_poly.pdbx_strand_id
1 'polypeptide(L)' 'MPDIAILSGADGQFAVDTPYRGPYALMIYADEYRPAHLTADVSNPEDSVEVAVELRPDSL' A
#
# COMPACT_ATOMS: atom_id res chain seq x y z
N MET A 1 9.83 11.90 3.03
CA MET A 1 8.36 11.85 3.01
C MET A 1 7.92 11.30 4.36
N PRO A 2 6.84 11.78 5.00
CA PRO A 2 6.38 11.21 6.26
C PRO A 2 5.91 9.76 6.07
N ASP A 3 6.11 8.92 7.08
CA ASP A 3 5.55 7.58 7.13
C ASP A 3 4.07 7.67 7.52
N ILE A 4 3.20 6.98 6.78
CA ILE A 4 1.76 6.93 7.02
C ILE A 4 1.38 5.48 7.29
N ALA A 5 0.86 5.19 8.48
CA ALA A 5 0.41 3.86 8.87
C ALA A 5 -1.12 3.82 8.90
N ILE A 6 -1.72 2.92 8.12
CA ILE A 6 -3.18 2.78 7.96
C ILE A 6 -3.54 1.30 8.06
N LEU A 7 -4.65 1.01 8.73
CA LEU A 7 -5.25 -0.32 8.77
C LEU A 7 -6.23 -0.46 7.61
N SER A 8 -6.23 -1.61 6.94
CA SER A 8 -7.24 -1.91 5.93
C SER A 8 -8.62 -2.11 6.56
N GLY A 9 -9.65 -1.91 5.73
CA GLY A 9 -11.01 -2.33 6.03
C GLY A 9 -11.14 -3.86 6.06
N ALA A 10 -12.30 -4.32 6.52
CA ALA A 10 -12.63 -5.76 6.54
C ALA A 10 -12.71 -6.39 5.13
N ASP A 11 -12.82 -5.55 4.10
CA ASP A 11 -12.78 -5.92 2.68
C ASP A 11 -11.35 -5.98 2.12
N GLY A 12 -10.34 -5.69 2.94
CA GLY A 12 -8.94 -5.67 2.55
C GLY A 12 -8.49 -4.39 1.85
N GLN A 13 -9.36 -3.37 1.73
CA GLN A 13 -9.04 -2.12 1.03
C GLN A 13 -8.58 -1.01 1.98
N PHE A 14 -7.77 -0.10 1.47
CA PHE A 14 -7.44 1.18 2.11
C PHE A 14 -7.17 2.24 1.04
N ALA A 15 -7.30 3.51 1.40
CA ALA A 15 -7.01 4.63 0.53
C ALA A 15 -6.17 5.67 1.26
N VAL A 16 -5.27 6.34 0.53
CA VAL A 16 -4.40 7.38 1.07
C VAL A 16 -4.41 8.56 0.10
N ASP A 17 -4.86 9.71 0.58
CA ASP A 17 -4.71 10.96 -0.16
C ASP A 17 -3.32 11.53 0.06
N THR A 18 -2.69 12.02 -1.00
CA THR A 18 -1.37 12.65 -0.93
C THR A 18 -1.29 13.86 -1.85
N PRO A 19 -0.75 14.99 -1.39
CA PRO A 19 -0.58 16.17 -2.24
C PRO A 19 0.67 16.08 -3.14
N TYR A 20 1.52 15.07 -2.97
CA TYR A 20 2.81 14.98 -3.63
C TYR A 20 2.82 13.97 -4.79
N ARG A 21 3.58 14.28 -5.83
CA ARG A 21 3.82 13.41 -6.98
C ARG A 21 5.06 12.55 -6.77
N GLY A 22 5.14 11.45 -7.50
CA GLY A 22 6.31 10.59 -7.59
C GLY A 22 6.09 9.19 -7.02
N PRO A 23 7.17 8.42 -6.83
CA PRO A 23 7.09 7.05 -6.37
C PRO A 23 6.83 6.97 -4.85
N TYR A 24 5.87 6.13 -4.48
CA TYR A 24 5.53 5.77 -3.11
C TYR A 24 5.92 4.33 -2.85
N ALA A 25 6.72 4.11 -1.80
CA ALA A 25 6.99 2.76 -1.30
C ALA A 25 5.85 2.32 -0.38
N LEU A 26 5.25 1.17 -0.70
CA LEU A 26 4.19 0.53 0.09
C LEU A 26 4.78 -0.70 0.77
N MET A 27 4.64 -0.78 2.09
CA MET A 27 4.96 -1.96 2.87
C MET A 27 3.69 -2.45 3.55
N ILE A 28 3.24 -3.66 3.19
CA ILE A 28 2.03 -4.26 3.73
C ILE A 28 2.40 -5.38 4.68
N TYR A 29 1.84 -5.30 5.89
CA TYR A 29 2.00 -6.27 6.95
C TYR A 29 0.63 -6.84 7.30
N ALA A 30 0.58 -8.16 7.46
CA ALA A 30 -0.57 -8.86 7.99
C ALA A 30 -0.08 -10.05 8.80
N ASP A 31 -0.79 -10.39 9.86
CA ASP A 31 -0.47 -11.53 10.72
C ASP A 31 -0.48 -12.83 9.90
N GLU A 32 0.49 -13.71 10.13
CA GLU A 32 0.66 -14.99 9.41
C GLU A 32 1.05 -14.86 7.93
N TYR A 33 1.33 -13.64 7.44
CA TYR A 33 1.82 -13.39 6.08
C TYR A 33 3.19 -12.75 6.06
N ARG A 34 3.94 -13.00 4.99
CA ARG A 34 5.21 -12.30 4.73
C ARG A 34 4.93 -10.85 4.33
N PRO A 35 5.73 -9.88 4.81
CA PRO A 35 5.62 -8.50 4.38
C PRO A 35 5.73 -8.39 2.85
N ALA A 36 4.83 -7.62 2.24
CA ALA A 36 4.85 -7.34 0.81
C ALA A 36 5.36 -5.92 0.57
N HIS A 37 6.28 -5.76 -0.38
CA HIS A 37 6.85 -4.47 -0.77
C HIS A 37 6.48 -4.15 -2.21
N LEU A 38 5.87 -2.99 -2.44
CA LEU A 38 5.48 -2.52 -3.77
C LEU A 38 5.80 -1.04 -3.93
N THR A 39 5.76 -0.58 -5.18
CA THR A 39 5.88 0.83 -5.52
C THR A 39 4.64 1.27 -6.30
N ALA A 40 4.04 2.38 -5.90
CA ALA A 40 2.99 3.07 -6.66
C ALA A 40 3.55 4.39 -7.19
N ASP A 41 3.37 4.68 -8.49
CA ASP A 41 3.81 5.95 -9.09
C ASP A 41 2.63 6.89 -9.27
N VAL A 42 2.61 7.97 -8.48
CA VAL A 42 1.58 9.02 -8.57
C VAL A 42 2.11 10.13 -9.47
N SER A 43 1.76 10.07 -10.75
CA SER A 43 2.20 11.08 -11.73
C SER A 43 1.39 12.38 -11.66
N ASN A 44 0.11 12.30 -11.33
CA ASN A 44 -0.82 13.43 -11.25
C ASN A 44 -1.69 13.31 -9.98
N PRO A 45 -1.73 14.33 -9.10
CA PRO A 45 -2.40 14.22 -7.80
C PRO A 45 -3.93 14.20 -7.89
N GLU A 46 -4.51 14.49 -9.05
CA GLU A 46 -5.96 14.38 -9.28
C GLU A 46 -6.39 12.95 -9.69
N ASP A 47 -5.42 12.10 -10.06
CA ASP A 47 -5.67 10.73 -10.49
C ASP A 47 -5.45 9.76 -9.32
N SER A 48 -6.30 8.73 -9.23
CA SER A 48 -6.08 7.62 -8.31
C SER A 48 -5.23 6.53 -8.97
N VAL A 49 -4.33 5.94 -8.20
CA VAL A 49 -3.55 4.77 -8.60
C VAL A 49 -4.00 3.60 -7.75
N GLU A 50 -4.53 2.58 -8.38
CA GLU A 50 -4.95 1.35 -7.71
C GLU A 50 -3.86 0.28 -7.82
N VAL A 51 -3.51 -0.34 -6.69
CA VAL A 51 -2.50 -1.39 -6.61
C VAL A 51 -3.08 -2.59 -5.88
N ALA A 52 -3.25 -3.69 -6.60
CA ALA A 52 -3.62 -4.97 -5.99
C ALA A 52 -2.38 -5.66 -5.42
N VAL A 53 -2.51 -6.23 -4.23
CA VAL A 53 -1.42 -6.93 -3.53
C VAL A 53 -1.86 -8.32 -3.14
N GLU A 54 -1.09 -9.31 -3.58
CA GLU A 54 -1.24 -10.69 -3.15
C GLU A 54 -0.25 -10.98 -2.01
N LEU A 55 -0.79 -11.36 -0.85
CA LEU A 55 0.03 -11.74 0.29
C LEU A 55 0.34 -13.24 0.26
N ARG A 56 1.58 -13.57 0.59
CA ARG A 56 2.03 -14.96 0.68
C ARG A 56 2.06 -15.39 2.15
N PRO A 57 1.42 -16.51 2.51
CA PRO A 57 1.47 -17.02 3.87
C PRO A 57 2.91 -17.23 4.31
N ASP A 58 3.20 -16.92 5.57
CA ASP A 58 4.49 -17.24 6.15
C ASP A 58 4.50 -18.74 6.49
N SER A 59 5.05 -19.54 5.58
CA SER A 59 5.18 -20.98 5.80
C SER A 59 6.18 -21.22 6.93
N LEU A 60 5.69 -21.74 8.06
CA LEU A 60 6.50 -22.34 9.12
C LEU A 60 7.26 -23.57 8.61
#